data_AF-A0A2R9BM65-F1
#
_entry.id   AF-A0A2R9BM65-F1
#
_cell.length_a   1.000
_cell.length_b   1.000
_cell.length_c   1.000
_cell.angle_alpha   90.00
_cell.angle_beta   90.00
_cell.angle_gamma   90.00
#
_symmetry.space_group_name_H-M   'P 1'
#
loop_
_entity.id
_entity.type
_entity.pdbx_description
1 polymer ?
#
loop_
_entity_poly.entity_id
_entity_poly.type
_entity_poly.pdbx_seq_one_letter_code
_entity_poly.pdbx_strand_id
1 'polypeptide(L)'
;MGQNISLPVYKGEIQAWNLGMAVDAWNEEGKAVWGDSSKLVCTKPIPCQPTHFWNNENGNKYRKAYFSKFPGIRAHGDCCSINSKTRGVIMLGLRSRLLFPGAPPSGVDSFEEVEDSLYVPQYNKYREERVILFLKTASGHAFQPDLVKRICDAIRMGLSVRHVPSVILETKGIAYTLNGNKVEVAVKQIIARKAMEQRGAFSNPEALHLYWDIPELHGF
;
A
#
# COMPACT_ATOMS: atom_id res chain seq x y z
N MET A 1 4.42 -18.01 7.59
CA MET A 1 3.65 -17.58 8.79
C MET A 1 2.73 -18.73 9.16
N GLY A 2 2.72 -19.11 10.43
CA GLY A 2 2.21 -20.41 10.87
C GLY A 2 1.15 -20.33 11.96
N GLN A 3 0.36 -21.39 12.04
CA GLN A 3 -0.56 -21.65 13.13
C GLN A 3 0.12 -22.58 14.14
N ASN A 4 -0.10 -22.34 15.43
CA ASN A 4 0.36 -23.24 16.48
C ASN A 4 -0.76 -23.40 17.51
N ILE A 5 -1.34 -24.60 17.57
CA ILE A 5 -2.48 -24.91 18.44
C ILE A 5 -2.15 -24.82 19.93
N SER A 6 -0.87 -24.89 20.29
CA SER A 6 -0.40 -24.81 21.68
C SER A 6 -0.18 -23.37 22.16
N LEU A 7 -0.34 -22.37 21.28
CA LEU A 7 -0.22 -20.96 21.63
C LEU A 7 -1.61 -20.30 21.71
N PRO A 8 -1.77 -19.26 22.53
CA PRO A 8 -2.99 -18.45 22.53
C PRO A 8 -3.21 -17.76 21.17
N VAL A 9 -4.47 -17.40 20.89
CA VAL A 9 -4.86 -16.64 19.70
C VAL A 9 -5.20 -15.22 20.12
N TYR A 10 -4.61 -14.24 19.44
CA TYR A 10 -4.90 -12.82 19.63
C TYR A 10 -5.47 -12.24 18.34
N LYS A 11 -6.53 -11.43 18.47
CA LYS A 11 -7.18 -10.81 17.31
C LYS A 11 -6.17 -9.96 16.52
N GLY A 12 -6.03 -10.25 15.23
CA GLY A 12 -5.15 -9.50 14.32
C GLY A 12 -3.68 -9.91 14.36
N GLU A 13 -3.33 -10.97 15.10
CA GLU A 13 -1.97 -11.51 15.19
C GLU A 13 -1.89 -12.91 14.60
N ILE A 14 -0.84 -13.16 13.84
CA ILE A 14 -0.42 -14.52 13.46
C ILE A 14 0.43 -15.07 14.60
N GLN A 15 0.04 -16.24 15.10
CA GLN A 15 0.55 -16.79 16.37
C GLN A 15 2.06 -17.04 16.39
N ALA A 16 2.62 -17.56 15.29
CA ALA A 16 4.03 -17.95 15.25
C ALA A 16 4.60 -18.00 13.82
N TRP A 17 5.92 -18.12 13.76
CA TRP A 17 6.64 -18.47 12.54
C TRP A 17 6.45 -19.96 12.20
N ASN A 18 6.52 -20.29 10.91
CA ASN A 18 6.58 -21.68 10.51
C ASN A 18 7.94 -22.27 10.89
N LEU A 19 7.95 -23.54 11.29
CA LEU A 19 9.18 -24.27 11.55
C LEU A 19 10.07 -24.25 10.30
N GLY A 20 11.38 -24.08 10.50
CA GLY A 20 12.37 -24.04 9.42
C GLY A 20 12.42 -22.71 8.65
N MET A 21 11.60 -21.72 9.00
CA MET A 21 11.69 -20.38 8.44
C MET A 21 12.33 -19.42 9.45
N ALA A 22 13.56 -18.97 9.18
CA ALA A 22 14.23 -17.96 9.99
C ALA A 22 13.71 -16.55 9.64
N VAL A 23 12.49 -16.25 10.07
CA VAL A 23 11.80 -15.00 9.77
C VAL A 23 12.09 -13.95 10.84
N ASP A 24 12.25 -12.70 10.43
CA ASP A 24 12.55 -11.57 11.30
C ASP A 24 11.93 -10.26 10.77
N ALA A 25 11.97 -9.23 11.60
CA ALA A 25 11.39 -7.91 11.41
C ALA A 25 12.50 -6.85 11.42
N TRP A 26 12.92 -6.36 10.25
CA TRP A 26 14.09 -5.46 10.13
C TRP A 26 13.69 -4.01 9.86
N ASN A 27 14.36 -3.06 10.52
CA ASN A 27 14.25 -1.64 10.21
C ASN A 27 15.00 -1.27 8.92
N GLU A 28 15.03 0.01 8.55
CA GLU A 28 15.68 0.46 7.32
C GLU A 28 17.22 0.28 7.37
N GLU A 29 17.80 0.25 8.57
CA GLU A 29 19.21 0.01 8.82
C GLU A 29 19.59 -1.49 8.83
N GLY A 30 18.63 -2.39 8.60
CA GLY A 30 18.86 -3.84 8.58
C GLY A 30 19.04 -4.46 9.97
N LYS A 31 18.50 -3.84 11.01
CA LYS A 31 18.50 -4.37 12.39
C LYS A 31 17.14 -4.93 12.76
N ALA A 32 17.15 -6.04 13.48
CA ALA A 32 15.95 -6.64 14.05
C ALA A 32 15.29 -5.70 15.07
N VAL A 33 13.99 -5.44 14.93
CA VAL A 33 13.20 -4.54 15.79
C VAL A 33 11.85 -5.15 16.11
N TRP A 34 11.37 -4.94 17.35
CA TRP A 34 10.08 -5.43 17.84
C TRP A 34 9.20 -4.25 18.27
N GLY A 35 7.88 -4.38 18.12
CA GLY A 35 6.90 -3.31 18.39
C GLY A 35 6.75 -2.31 17.25
N ASP A 36 7.81 -2.06 16.48
CA ASP A 36 7.81 -1.08 15.40
C ASP A 36 7.39 -1.66 14.04
N SER A 37 6.89 -0.77 13.17
CA SER A 37 6.66 -1.09 11.76
C SER A 37 7.98 -1.36 11.05
N SER A 38 8.17 -2.59 10.59
CA SER A 38 9.44 -3.08 10.04
C SER A 38 9.22 -3.96 8.80
N LYS A 39 10.29 -4.27 8.08
CA LYS A 39 10.26 -5.12 6.88
C LYS A 39 10.30 -6.59 7.28
N LEU A 40 9.39 -7.38 6.70
CA LEU A 40 9.38 -8.83 6.86
C LEU A 40 10.53 -9.43 6.04
N VAL A 41 11.46 -10.09 6.71
CA VAL A 41 12.63 -10.73 6.08
C VAL A 41 12.73 -12.19 6.46
N CYS A 42 13.37 -12.98 5.60
CA CYS A 42 13.83 -14.32 5.93
C CYS A 42 15.35 -14.39 5.79
N THR A 43 16.04 -14.67 6.90
CA THR A 43 17.50 -14.58 7.00
C THR A 43 18.22 -15.86 6.58
N LYS A 44 17.48 -16.96 6.38
CA LYS A 44 18.00 -18.23 5.89
C LYS A 44 17.16 -18.75 4.72
N PRO A 45 17.76 -19.48 3.76
CA PRO A 45 17.02 -20.15 2.69
C PRO A 45 16.00 -21.14 3.24
N ILE A 46 14.89 -21.31 2.51
CA ILE A 46 13.82 -22.24 2.84
C ILE A 46 13.58 -23.20 1.67
N PRO A 47 13.16 -24.47 1.89
CA PRO A 47 13.03 -25.46 0.81
C PRO A 47 12.06 -25.05 -0.30
N CYS A 48 10.99 -24.34 0.04
CA CYS A 48 9.98 -23.86 -0.91
C CYS A 48 10.30 -22.49 -1.51
N GLN A 49 11.53 -21.98 -1.34
CA GLN A 49 11.95 -20.73 -1.96
C GLN A 49 12.02 -20.90 -3.48
N PRO A 50 11.37 -20.02 -4.28
CA PRO A 50 11.55 -20.04 -5.72
C PRO A 50 13.04 -19.88 -6.06
N THR A 51 13.56 -20.69 -6.97
CA THR A 51 14.97 -20.63 -7.36
C THR A 51 15.25 -19.47 -8.31
N HIS A 52 14.29 -19.14 -9.18
CA HIS A 52 14.35 -18.05 -10.14
C HIS A 52 12.95 -17.67 -10.64
N PHE A 53 12.86 -16.57 -11.38
CA PHE A 53 11.67 -16.25 -12.17
C PHE A 53 11.79 -16.84 -13.57
N TRP A 54 10.66 -17.25 -14.14
CA TRP A 54 10.58 -17.64 -15.55
C TRP A 54 10.98 -16.47 -16.46
N ASN A 55 11.64 -16.77 -17.59
CA ASN A 55 12.12 -15.78 -18.57
C ASN A 55 12.96 -14.64 -17.95
N ASN A 56 13.91 -15.02 -17.08
CA ASN A 56 14.83 -14.12 -16.40
C ASN A 56 16.24 -14.73 -16.41
N GLU A 57 16.84 -14.80 -17.60
CA GLU A 57 18.10 -15.50 -17.88
C GLU A 57 19.23 -15.14 -16.92
N ASN A 58 19.38 -13.85 -16.60
CA ASN A 58 20.47 -13.37 -15.72
C ASN A 58 20.10 -13.35 -14.24
N GLY A 59 18.90 -13.81 -13.85
CA GLY A 59 18.44 -13.78 -12.46
C GLY A 59 18.16 -12.38 -11.89
N ASN A 60 18.43 -11.31 -12.66
CA ASN A 60 18.39 -9.93 -12.20
C ASN A 60 17.03 -9.50 -11.67
N LYS A 61 15.92 -9.89 -12.30
CA LYS A 61 14.56 -9.55 -11.81
C LYS A 61 14.29 -10.15 -10.43
N TYR A 62 14.61 -11.44 -10.26
CA TYR A 62 14.48 -12.15 -8.99
C TYR A 62 15.37 -11.55 -7.88
N ARG A 63 16.64 -11.28 -8.18
CA ARG A 63 17.57 -10.65 -7.23
C ARG A 63 17.11 -9.25 -6.84
N LYS A 64 16.68 -8.45 -7.82
CA LYS A 64 16.16 -7.10 -7.59
C LYS A 64 14.90 -7.12 -6.73
N ALA A 65 14.01 -8.09 -6.93
CA ALA A 65 12.75 -8.19 -6.19
C ALA A 65 12.97 -8.50 -4.69
N TYR A 66 13.88 -9.41 -4.36
CA TYR A 66 13.96 -9.94 -2.99
C TYR A 66 15.26 -9.63 -2.23
N PHE A 67 16.36 -9.32 -2.92
CA PHE A 67 17.70 -9.23 -2.32
C PHE A 67 18.38 -7.87 -2.54
N SER A 68 17.70 -6.92 -3.17
CA SER A 68 18.25 -5.58 -3.42
C SER A 68 18.36 -4.73 -2.15
N LYS A 69 17.41 -4.90 -1.22
CA LYS A 69 17.32 -4.07 -0.02
C LYS A 69 18.32 -4.48 1.06
N PHE A 70 18.44 -5.78 1.30
CA PHE A 70 19.33 -6.33 2.31
C PHE A 70 20.21 -7.40 1.64
N PRO A 71 21.52 -7.15 1.48
CA PRO A 71 22.42 -8.09 0.81
C PRO A 71 22.37 -9.48 1.46
N GLY A 72 22.08 -10.51 0.66
CA GLY A 72 22.02 -11.90 1.14
C GLY A 72 20.76 -12.28 1.94
N ILE A 73 19.89 -11.31 2.22
CA ILE A 73 18.68 -11.50 3.03
C ILE A 73 17.45 -11.32 2.16
N ARG A 74 16.51 -12.25 2.26
CA ARG A 74 15.30 -12.22 1.45
C ARG A 74 14.27 -11.30 2.10
N ALA A 75 14.03 -10.14 1.51
CA ALA A 75 12.93 -9.25 1.89
C ALA A 75 11.65 -9.69 1.18
N HIS A 76 10.56 -9.92 1.92
CA HIS A 76 9.29 -10.37 1.35
C HIS A 76 8.49 -9.26 0.66
N GLY A 77 8.83 -8.00 0.91
CA GLY A 77 8.10 -6.82 0.40
C GLY A 77 7.08 -6.28 1.41
N ASP A 78 6.53 -7.16 2.23
CA ASP A 78 5.60 -6.83 3.30
C ASP A 78 6.27 -6.11 4.47
N CYS A 79 5.44 -5.35 5.18
CA CYS A 79 5.72 -4.86 6.51
C CYS A 79 4.94 -5.61 7.57
N CYS A 80 5.59 -5.79 8.70
CA CYS A 80 5.01 -6.39 9.88
C CYS A 80 5.48 -5.65 11.13
N SER A 81 4.80 -5.89 12.24
CA SER A 81 5.29 -5.59 13.58
C SER A 81 5.17 -6.85 14.42
N ILE A 82 6.20 -7.14 15.21
CA ILE A 82 6.19 -8.24 16.16
C ILE A 82 5.79 -7.68 17.51
N ASN A 83 4.70 -8.17 18.09
CA ASN A 83 4.28 -7.75 19.42
C ASN A 83 5.30 -8.24 20.46
N SER A 84 5.88 -7.31 21.23
CA SER A 84 6.93 -7.62 22.20
C SER A 84 6.47 -8.50 23.37
N LYS A 85 5.16 -8.54 23.67
CA LYS A 85 4.56 -9.33 24.74
C LYS A 85 4.11 -10.70 24.27
N THR A 86 3.27 -10.73 23.23
CA THR A 86 2.66 -11.98 22.74
C THR A 86 3.56 -12.72 21.76
N ARG A 87 4.56 -12.03 21.18
CA ARG A 87 5.40 -12.49 20.06
C ARG A 87 4.61 -12.80 18.78
N GLY A 88 3.33 -12.44 18.76
CA GLY A 88 2.48 -12.54 17.58
C GLY A 88 2.90 -11.53 16.52
N VAL A 89 2.64 -11.89 15.27
CA VAL A 89 3.03 -11.11 14.09
C VAL A 89 1.82 -10.38 13.56
N ILE A 90 1.91 -9.05 13.51
CA ILE A 90 0.88 -8.18 12.96
C ILE A 90 1.31 -7.79 11.55
N MET A 91 0.57 -8.22 10.54
CA MET A 91 0.83 -7.81 9.16
C MET A 91 0.29 -6.40 8.93
N LEU A 92 1.17 -5.52 8.45
CA LEU A 92 0.86 -4.11 8.15
C LEU A 92 0.67 -3.86 6.66
N GLY A 93 0.92 -4.87 5.81
CA GLY A 93 0.84 -4.78 4.35
C GLY A 93 2.12 -4.21 3.70
N LEU A 94 2.07 -3.91 2.41
CA LEU A 94 3.22 -3.42 1.64
C LEU A 94 3.57 -1.96 2.03
N ARG A 95 4.78 -1.70 2.54
CA ARG A 95 5.24 -0.30 2.82
C ARG A 95 5.42 0.56 1.57
N SER A 96 5.59 -0.08 0.42
CA SER A 96 5.87 0.59 -0.85
C SER A 96 4.61 0.53 -1.70
N ARG A 97 3.93 1.68 -1.79
CA ARG A 97 3.06 2.07 -2.91
C ARG A 97 2.04 1.02 -3.34
N LEU A 98 0.78 1.39 -3.11
CA LEU A 98 -0.39 0.88 -3.80
C LEU A 98 -0.82 -0.52 -3.36
N LEU A 99 -2.13 -0.68 -3.21
CA LEU A 99 -2.87 -1.90 -3.55
C LEU A 99 -2.69 -2.32 -5.04
N PHE A 100 -1.62 -1.86 -5.70
CA PHE A 100 -1.35 -1.96 -7.12
C PHE A 100 0.18 -2.04 -7.40
N PRO A 101 0.93 -3.02 -6.84
CA PRO A 101 2.28 -3.27 -7.30
C PRO A 101 2.21 -3.89 -8.71
N GLY A 102 2.43 -3.07 -9.74
CA GLY A 102 2.52 -3.54 -11.12
C GLY A 102 1.19 -3.80 -11.83
N ALA A 103 0.06 -3.30 -11.32
CA ALA A 103 -1.13 -3.20 -12.16
C ALA A 103 -0.86 -2.16 -13.26
N PRO A 104 -1.21 -2.42 -14.53
CA PRO A 104 -1.24 -1.37 -15.55
C PRO A 104 -2.09 -0.19 -15.03
N PRO A 105 -1.87 1.05 -15.53
CA PRO A 105 -2.74 2.18 -15.18
C PRO A 105 -4.17 1.67 -15.22
N SER A 106 -4.91 1.90 -14.14
CA SER A 106 -6.16 1.22 -13.76
C SER A 106 -7.34 1.33 -14.75
N GLY A 107 -7.08 1.59 -16.03
CA GLY A 107 -8.01 2.04 -17.04
C GLY A 107 -8.44 3.49 -16.83
N VAL A 108 -8.33 4.01 -15.60
CA VAL A 108 -8.77 5.35 -15.20
C VAL A 108 -8.09 6.46 -16.00
N ASP A 109 -6.76 6.39 -16.14
CA ASP A 109 -6.00 7.40 -16.91
C ASP A 109 -6.20 7.25 -18.43
N SER A 110 -6.96 6.24 -18.89
CA SER A 110 -7.32 6.05 -20.30
C SER A 110 -8.61 6.77 -20.69
N PHE A 111 -9.34 7.35 -19.74
CA PHE A 111 -10.53 8.15 -19.99
C PHE A 111 -10.10 9.58 -20.33
N GLU A 112 -10.54 10.11 -21.47
CA GLU A 112 -10.25 11.50 -21.88
C GLU A 112 -10.80 12.52 -20.89
N GLU A 113 -11.86 12.16 -20.16
CA GLU A 113 -12.49 12.99 -19.13
C GLU A 113 -11.66 13.10 -17.85
N VAL A 114 -10.63 12.26 -17.67
CA VAL A 114 -9.78 12.21 -16.48
C VAL A 114 -8.41 12.79 -16.81
N GLU A 115 -8.09 13.92 -16.17
CA GLU A 115 -6.75 14.53 -16.27
C GLU A 115 -5.76 13.82 -15.35
N ASP A 116 -6.19 13.48 -14.13
CA ASP A 116 -5.33 12.89 -13.12
C ASP A 116 -6.12 12.13 -12.06
N SER A 117 -5.45 11.22 -11.37
CA SER A 117 -6.08 10.31 -10.40
C SER A 117 -5.19 10.00 -9.20
N LEU A 118 -5.78 9.80 -8.01
CA LEU A 118 -5.04 9.41 -6.81
C LEU A 118 -5.83 8.39 -5.99
N TYR A 119 -5.24 7.21 -5.82
CA TYR A 119 -5.74 6.19 -4.89
C TYR A 119 -5.18 6.44 -3.50
N VAL A 120 -6.05 6.42 -2.49
CA VAL A 120 -5.67 6.60 -1.08
C VAL A 120 -6.40 5.60 -0.19
N PRO A 121 -5.69 4.81 0.63
CA PRO A 121 -6.33 3.92 1.57
C PRO A 121 -6.78 4.68 2.82
N GLN A 122 -7.99 4.39 3.29
CA GLN A 122 -8.54 4.88 4.54
C GLN A 122 -8.77 3.71 5.50
N TYR A 123 -8.41 3.90 6.76
CA TYR A 123 -8.57 2.89 7.80
C TYR A 123 -9.52 3.38 8.88
N ASN A 124 -10.39 2.49 9.36
CA ASN A 124 -11.24 2.79 10.51
C ASN A 124 -10.58 2.42 11.84
N LYS A 125 -11.29 2.68 12.93
CA LYS A 125 -10.85 2.36 14.31
C LYS A 125 -10.61 0.86 14.54
N TYR A 126 -11.21 0.00 13.72
CA TYR A 126 -11.05 -1.46 13.78
C TYR A 126 -9.96 -2.00 12.84
N ARG A 127 -9.21 -1.10 12.16
CA ARG A 127 -8.21 -1.42 11.14
C ARG A 127 -8.79 -2.08 9.88
N GLU A 128 -10.07 -1.91 9.63
CA GLU A 128 -10.63 -2.23 8.32
C GLU A 128 -10.21 -1.16 7.32
N GLU A 129 -9.96 -1.58 6.08
CA GLU A 129 -9.43 -0.73 5.02
C GLU A 129 -10.49 -0.55 3.93
N ARG A 130 -10.64 0.69 3.45
CA ARG A 130 -11.30 0.99 2.18
C ARG A 130 -10.40 1.81 1.29
N VAL A 131 -10.64 1.74 -0.02
CA VAL A 131 -9.92 2.53 -1.02
C VAL A 131 -10.77 3.71 -1.47
N ILE A 132 -10.17 4.89 -1.46
CA ILE A 132 -10.74 6.12 -2.02
C ILE A 132 -9.98 6.41 -3.32
N LEU A 133 -10.71 6.76 -4.39
CA LEU A 133 -10.13 7.28 -5.62
C LEU A 133 -10.54 8.74 -5.79
N PHE A 134 -9.55 9.62 -5.81
CA PHE A 134 -9.73 11.01 -6.18
C PHE A 134 -9.48 11.18 -7.68
N LEU A 135 -10.37 11.90 -8.35
CA LEU A 135 -10.30 12.18 -9.79
C LEU A 135 -10.24 13.67 -10.02
N LYS A 136 -9.24 14.09 -10.81
CA LYS A 136 -9.20 15.42 -11.40
C LYS A 136 -9.73 15.29 -12.82
N THR A 137 -10.84 15.95 -13.09
CA THR A 137 -11.48 15.98 -14.41
C THR A 137 -10.71 16.86 -15.37
N ALA A 138 -10.64 16.46 -16.64
CA ALA A 138 -10.03 17.25 -17.69
C ALA A 138 -10.85 18.51 -17.98
N SER A 139 -10.16 19.57 -18.43
CA SER A 139 -10.79 20.86 -18.73
C SER A 139 -11.90 20.69 -19.77
N GLY A 140 -13.11 21.15 -19.44
CA GLY A 140 -14.30 21.02 -20.30
C GLY A 140 -15.13 19.76 -20.05
N HIS A 141 -14.68 18.86 -19.19
CA HIS A 141 -15.45 17.70 -18.73
C HIS A 141 -15.97 17.93 -17.31
N ALA A 142 -17.15 17.40 -17.01
CA ALA A 142 -17.74 17.46 -15.66
C ALA A 142 -17.68 16.08 -15.00
N PHE A 143 -17.52 16.07 -13.68
CA PHE A 143 -17.66 14.84 -12.91
C PHE A 143 -19.13 14.41 -12.89
N GLN A 144 -19.43 13.30 -13.58
CA GLN A 144 -20.78 12.79 -13.75
C GLN A 144 -20.91 11.37 -13.19
N PRO A 145 -22.09 10.97 -12.67
CA PRO A 145 -22.33 9.61 -12.20
C PRO A 145 -22.05 8.53 -13.25
N ASP A 146 -22.26 8.84 -14.53
CA ASP A 146 -21.96 7.94 -15.64
C ASP A 146 -20.45 7.66 -15.78
N LEU A 147 -19.60 8.68 -15.64
CA LEU A 147 -18.14 8.53 -15.63
C LEU A 147 -17.70 7.61 -14.50
N VAL A 148 -18.24 7.82 -13.30
CA VAL A 148 -17.94 6.96 -12.13
C VAL A 148 -18.32 5.51 -12.42
N LYS A 149 -19.48 5.27 -13.03
CA LYS A 149 -19.91 3.92 -13.41
C LYS A 149 -18.98 3.28 -14.43
N ARG A 150 -18.62 4.00 -15.50
CA ARG A 150 -17.69 3.51 -16.54
C ARG A 150 -16.31 3.19 -15.96
N ILE A 151 -15.80 4.03 -15.05
CA ILE A 151 -14.54 3.79 -14.34
C ILE A 151 -14.62 2.51 -13.49
N CYS A 152 -15.69 2.35 -12.70
CA CYS A 152 -15.90 1.15 -11.89
C CYS A 152 -15.96 -0.12 -12.75
N ASP A 153 -16.65 -0.07 -13.88
CA ASP A 153 -16.78 -1.20 -14.80
C ASP A 153 -15.44 -1.52 -15.49
N ALA A 154 -14.70 -0.50 -15.91
CA ALA A 154 -13.36 -0.65 -16.47
C ALA A 154 -12.38 -1.30 -15.48
N ILE A 155 -12.35 -0.84 -14.22
CA ILE A 155 -11.53 -1.43 -13.16
C ILE A 155 -11.95 -2.89 -12.90
N ARG A 156 -13.26 -3.15 -12.87
CA ARG A 156 -13.78 -4.51 -12.64
C ARG A 156 -13.35 -5.48 -13.75
N MET A 157 -13.40 -5.04 -15.01
CA MET A 157 -13.03 -5.86 -16.18
C MET A 157 -11.51 -5.99 -16.33
N GLY A 158 -10.75 -4.91 -16.14
CA GLY A 158 -9.30 -4.91 -16.34
C GLY A 158 -8.51 -5.54 -15.20
N LEU A 159 -9.04 -5.49 -13.97
CA LEU A 159 -8.42 -6.05 -12.77
C LEU A 159 -9.35 -7.06 -12.10
N SER A 160 -10.11 -6.64 -11.09
CA SER A 160 -11.14 -7.45 -10.44
C SER A 160 -12.06 -6.59 -9.59
N VAL A 161 -13.20 -7.15 -9.15
CA VAL A 161 -14.15 -6.49 -8.24
C VAL A 161 -13.48 -5.96 -6.96
N ARG A 162 -12.43 -6.63 -6.46
CA ARG A 162 -11.72 -6.21 -5.24
C ARG A 162 -10.93 -4.92 -5.41
N HIS A 163 -10.65 -4.51 -6.64
CA HIS A 163 -9.91 -3.29 -6.95
C HIS A 163 -10.82 -2.07 -7.14
N VAL A 164 -12.14 -2.26 -7.18
CA VAL A 164 -13.09 -1.16 -7.33
C VAL A 164 -13.07 -0.31 -6.06
N PRO A 165 -12.79 1.00 -6.15
CA PRO A 165 -12.79 1.89 -4.99
C PRO A 165 -14.14 1.89 -4.28
N SER A 166 -14.11 1.98 -2.96
CA SER A 166 -15.33 2.10 -2.17
C SER A 166 -15.95 3.48 -2.27
N VAL A 167 -15.12 4.50 -2.52
CA VAL A 167 -15.53 5.90 -2.66
C VAL A 167 -14.75 6.52 -3.82
N ILE A 168 -15.45 7.22 -4.72
CA ILE A 168 -14.84 7.97 -5.83
C ILE A 168 -15.29 9.42 -5.70
N LEU A 169 -14.33 10.35 -5.65
CA LEU A 169 -14.58 11.77 -5.43
C LEU A 169 -13.86 12.62 -6.47
N GLU A 170 -14.48 13.72 -6.87
CA GLU A 170 -13.82 14.76 -7.65
C GLU A 170 -12.87 15.59 -6.76
N THR A 171 -11.73 15.98 -7.31
CA THR A 171 -10.81 16.95 -6.70
C THR A 171 -10.30 17.93 -7.75
N LYS A 172 -9.99 19.16 -7.30
CA LYS A 172 -9.44 20.19 -8.18
C LYS A 172 -7.96 19.98 -8.51
N GLY A 173 -7.26 19.11 -7.78
CA GLY A 173 -5.82 18.91 -7.99
C GLY A 173 -5.24 17.76 -7.19
N ILE A 174 -4.20 17.13 -7.74
CA ILE A 174 -3.39 16.10 -7.08
C ILE A 174 -2.09 16.72 -6.59
N ALA A 175 -1.70 16.41 -5.35
CA ALA A 175 -0.47 16.90 -4.75
C ALA A 175 0.74 16.05 -5.18
N TYR A 176 1.86 16.73 -5.44
CA TYR A 176 3.10 16.16 -5.95
C TYR A 176 4.32 16.55 -5.10
N THR A 177 5.31 15.66 -5.05
CA THR A 177 6.65 16.00 -4.55
C THR A 177 7.43 16.76 -5.63
N LEU A 178 8.53 17.42 -5.24
CA LEU A 178 9.47 18.03 -6.21
C LEU A 178 9.96 17.06 -7.29
N ASN A 179 9.96 15.76 -7.02
CA ASN A 179 10.37 14.72 -7.96
C ASN A 179 9.23 14.23 -8.86
N GLY A 180 8.09 14.94 -8.89
CA GLY A 180 6.92 14.58 -9.72
C GLY A 180 6.17 13.34 -9.24
N ASN A 181 6.37 12.90 -8.00
CA ASN A 181 5.65 11.75 -7.45
C ASN A 181 4.37 12.19 -6.73
N LYS A 182 3.24 11.54 -7.02
CA LYS A 182 1.97 11.71 -6.29
C LYS A 182 2.15 11.44 -4.78
N VAL A 183 1.57 12.29 -3.94
CA VAL A 183 1.78 12.28 -2.48
C VAL A 183 0.66 11.54 -1.73
N GLU A 184 0.50 10.24 -1.99
CA GLU A 184 -0.51 9.39 -1.33
C GLU A 184 -0.40 9.42 0.20
N VAL A 185 0.83 9.36 0.74
CA VAL A 185 1.07 9.24 2.19
C VAL A 185 0.61 10.48 2.95
N ALA A 186 0.84 11.68 2.42
CA ALA A 186 0.41 12.91 3.06
C ALA A 186 -1.12 13.04 3.03
N VAL A 187 -1.74 12.74 1.88
CA VAL A 187 -3.21 12.76 1.74
C VAL A 187 -3.85 11.76 2.71
N LYS A 188 -3.28 10.56 2.85
CA LYS A 188 -3.70 9.58 3.86
C LYS A 188 -3.64 10.14 5.29
N GLN A 189 -2.58 10.86 5.64
CA GLN A 189 -2.44 11.46 6.97
C GLN A 189 -3.48 12.57 7.22
N ILE A 190 -3.77 13.39 6.20
CA ILE A 190 -4.78 14.45 6.24
C ILE A 190 -6.17 13.86 6.45
N ILE A 191 -6.56 12.86 5.67
CA ILE A 191 -7.86 12.17 5.80
C ILE A 191 -8.00 11.53 7.18
N ALA A 192 -6.91 10.98 7.72
CA ALA A 192 -6.88 10.41 9.07
C ALA A 192 -6.86 11.47 10.20
N ARG A 193 -6.87 12.78 9.87
CA ARG A 193 -6.72 13.91 10.79
C ARG A 193 -5.51 13.77 11.73
N LYS A 194 -4.44 13.16 11.22
CA LYS A 194 -3.16 13.03 11.94
C LYS A 194 -2.25 14.19 11.60
N ALA A 195 -1.35 14.54 12.53
CA ALA A 195 -0.28 15.49 12.23
C ALA A 195 0.53 14.97 11.04
N MET A 196 0.75 15.83 10.03
CA MET A 196 1.58 15.46 8.88
C MET A 196 3.02 15.31 9.33
N GLU A 197 3.53 14.08 9.31
CA GLU A 197 4.94 13.80 9.62
C GLU A 197 5.85 14.07 8.41
N GLN A 198 5.29 14.05 7.19
CA GLN A 198 6.07 14.32 5.99
C GLN A 198 6.40 15.81 5.85
N ARG A 199 7.63 16.16 6.22
CA ARG A 199 8.29 17.46 5.96
C ARG A 199 8.97 17.50 4.58
N GLY A 200 8.44 16.77 3.60
CA GLY A 200 8.98 16.75 2.24
C GLY A 200 8.68 18.06 1.51
N ALA A 201 9.59 18.51 0.65
CA ALA A 201 9.29 19.61 -0.25
C ALA A 201 8.25 19.17 -1.30
N PHE A 202 7.07 19.79 -1.25
CA PHE A 202 5.99 19.59 -2.21
C PHE A 202 6.11 20.63 -3.32
N SER A 203 5.78 20.24 -4.56
CA SER A 203 5.76 21.18 -5.69
C SER A 203 4.52 22.08 -5.68
N ASN A 204 3.41 21.55 -5.16
CA ASN A 204 2.11 22.23 -5.08
C ASN A 204 1.43 21.94 -3.71
N PRO A 205 2.02 22.43 -2.60
CA PRO A 205 1.52 22.15 -1.25
C PRO A 205 0.06 22.58 -1.05
N GLU A 206 -0.40 23.60 -1.75
CA GLU A 206 -1.77 24.11 -1.68
C GLU A 206 -2.83 23.06 -2.08
N ALA A 207 -2.48 22.12 -2.97
CA ALA A 207 -3.37 21.02 -3.36
C ALA A 207 -3.71 20.10 -2.18
N LEU A 208 -2.88 20.06 -1.12
CA LEU A 208 -3.15 19.26 0.07
C LEU A 208 -4.40 19.76 0.83
N HIS A 209 -4.73 21.05 0.74
CA HIS A 209 -5.93 21.60 1.39
C HIS A 209 -7.23 21.04 0.81
N LEU A 210 -7.20 20.55 -0.44
CA LEU A 210 -8.37 19.95 -1.11
C LEU A 210 -8.82 18.64 -0.45
N TYR A 211 -7.95 18.02 0.34
CA TYR A 211 -8.22 16.75 1.01
C TYR A 211 -8.65 16.92 2.47
N TRP A 212 -8.75 18.16 2.94
CA TRP A 212 -9.10 18.46 4.33
C TRP A 212 -10.61 18.37 4.55
N ASP A 213 -11.01 17.68 5.62
CA ASP A 213 -12.38 17.65 6.15
C ASP A 213 -13.49 17.30 5.13
N ILE A 214 -13.22 16.31 4.27
CA ILE A 214 -14.19 15.83 3.28
C ILE A 214 -15.34 15.06 3.98
N PRO A 215 -16.59 15.53 3.91
CA PRO A 215 -17.72 14.92 4.63
C PRO A 215 -17.96 13.44 4.33
N GLU A 216 -17.81 13.03 3.07
CA GLU A 216 -17.97 11.65 2.58
C GLU A 216 -16.95 10.68 3.20
N LEU A 217 -15.85 11.23 3.74
CA LEU A 217 -14.79 10.46 4.37
C LEU A 217 -14.97 10.32 5.88
N HIS A 218 -15.98 10.94 6.47
CA HIS A 218 -16.23 10.86 7.90
C HIS A 218 -16.91 9.56 8.31
N GLY A 219 -16.56 9.03 9.49
CA GLY A 219 -17.28 7.94 10.14
C GLY A 219 -17.04 6.53 9.57
N PHE A 220 -16.05 6.34 8.70
CA PHE A 220 -15.58 5.00 8.30
C PHE A 220 -14.92 4.27 9.48
#